data_AF-A0A2M7YB66-F1
#
_entry.id   AF-A0A2M7YB66-F1
#
_cell.length_a   1.000
_cell.length_b   1.000
_cell.length_c   1.000
_cell.angle_alpha   90.00
_cell.angle_beta   90.00
_cell.angle_gamma   90.00
#
_symmetry.space_group_name_H-M   'P 1'
#
loop_
_entity.id
_entity.type
_entity.pdbx_description
1 polymer ?
#
loop_
_entity_poly.entity_id
_entity_poly.type
_entity_poly.pdbx_seq_one_letter_code
_entity_poly.pdbx_strand_id
1 'polypeptide(L)' 'AEWYRDRGALDGLTVNGLVIRGADPDPALHYRDHVLHGPGAFLEVIEGYADYPPAILRKLLRELSPPYAMDAR' A
#
# COMPACT_ATOMS: atom_id res chain seq x y z
N ALA A 1 -7.08 0.61 -11.65
CA ALA A 1 -7.24 1.37 -10.39
C ALA A 1 -8.26 2.50 -10.54
N GLU A 2 -8.16 3.34 -11.57
CA GLU A 2 -9.11 4.46 -11.81
C GLU A 2 -10.58 4.03 -11.83
N TRP A 3 -10.90 2.91 -12.49
CA TRP A 3 -12.28 2.39 -12.53
C TRP A 3 -12.94 2.20 -11.15
N TYR A 4 -12.16 1.79 -10.14
CA TYR A 4 -12.64 1.60 -8.76
C TYR A 4 -12.73 2.94 -8.02
N ARG A 5 -11.78 3.86 -8.26
CA ARG A 5 -11.80 5.22 -7.69
C ARG A 5 -13.00 6.02 -8.18
N ASP A 6 -13.26 6.01 -9.48
CA ASP A 6 -14.32 6.83 -10.10
C ASP A 6 -15.74 6.42 -9.67
N ARG A 7 -15.88 5.22 -9.10
CA ARG A 7 -17.13 4.68 -8.58
C ARG A 7 -17.26 4.79 -7.05
N GLY A 8 -16.30 5.43 -6.39
CA GLY A 8 -16.25 5.47 -4.92
C GLY A 8 -16.03 4.10 -4.27
N ALA A 9 -15.59 3.10 -5.03
CA ALA A 9 -15.43 1.73 -4.52
C ALA A 9 -14.28 1.60 -3.51
N LEU A 10 -13.48 2.64 -3.35
CA LEU A 10 -12.40 2.71 -2.36
C LEU A 10 -12.75 3.64 -1.18
N ASP A 11 -13.94 4.24 -1.17
CA ASP A 11 -14.34 5.16 -0.11
C ASP A 11 -14.34 4.46 1.25
N GLY A 12 -13.67 5.08 2.22
CA GLY A 12 -13.49 4.50 3.56
C GLY A 12 -12.48 3.34 3.64
N LEU A 13 -11.81 2.98 2.53
CA LEU A 13 -10.75 1.98 2.52
C LEU A 13 -9.37 2.64 2.51
N THR A 14 -8.41 2.01 3.20
CA THR A 14 -7.00 2.34 3.03
C THR A 14 -6.30 1.26 2.20
N VAL A 15 -5.60 1.68 1.15
CA VAL A 15 -4.79 0.84 0.28
C VAL A 15 -3.32 1.19 0.47
N ASN A 16 -2.59 0.28 1.08
CA ASN A 16 -1.14 0.36 1.30
C ASN A 16 -0.36 -0.41 0.22
N GLY A 17 0.86 0.01 -0.08
CA GLY A 17 1.73 -0.64 -1.05
C GLY A 17 2.95 -1.33 -0.43
N LEU A 18 3.33 -2.48 -0.98
CA LEU A 18 4.65 -3.11 -0.82
C LEU A 18 5.18 -3.42 -2.22
N VAL A 19 6.30 -2.80 -2.60
CA VAL A 19 6.88 -2.92 -3.94
C VAL A 19 8.26 -3.55 -3.85
N ILE A 20 8.50 -4.54 -4.70
CA ILE A 20 9.83 -5.09 -4.95
C ILE A 20 10.36 -4.43 -6.22
N ARG A 21 11.55 -3.82 -6.16
CA ARG A 21 12.24 -3.27 -7.34
C ARG A 21 12.70 -4.39 -8.27
N GLY A 22 13.22 -3.99 -9.44
CA GLY A 22 13.79 -4.90 -10.43
C GLY A 22 13.01 -4.99 -11.74
N ALA A 23 11.87 -4.32 -11.84
CA ALA A 23 11.19 -4.07 -13.10
C ALA A 23 11.59 -2.70 -13.69
N ASP A 24 11.51 -2.58 -15.02
CA ASP A 24 11.72 -1.34 -15.77
C ASP A 24 10.43 -0.99 -16.55
N PRO A 25 9.81 0.17 -16.31
CA PRO A 25 10.20 1.21 -15.36
C PRO A 25 10.06 0.80 -13.89
N ASP A 26 10.76 1.50 -13.00
CA ASP A 26 10.66 1.29 -11.55
C ASP A 26 9.19 1.38 -11.08
N PRO A 27 8.62 0.29 -10.55
CA PRO A 27 7.22 0.24 -10.16
C PRO A 27 6.88 1.14 -8.97
N ALA A 28 7.87 1.59 -8.18
CA ALA A 28 7.63 2.39 -6.99
C ALA A 28 6.89 3.70 -7.30
N LEU A 29 7.25 4.37 -8.40
CA LEU A 29 6.60 5.61 -8.83
C LEU A 29 5.12 5.37 -9.14
N HIS A 30 4.84 4.31 -9.92
CA HIS A 30 3.47 3.96 -10.28
C HIS A 30 2.61 3.66 -9.05
N TYR A 31 3.14 2.89 -8.09
CA TYR A 31 2.39 2.54 -6.88
C TYR A 31 2.09 3.76 -6.02
N ARG A 32 3.06 4.66 -5.86
CA ARG A 32 2.87 5.91 -5.13
C ARG A 32 1.76 6.76 -5.76
N ASP A 33 1.77 6.90 -7.07
CA ASP A 33 0.93 7.87 -7.76
C ASP A 33 -0.46 7.31 -8.10
N HIS A 34 -0.62 5.98 -8.19
CA HIS A 34 -1.86 5.35 -8.67
C HIS A 34 -2.47 4.25 -7.79
N VAL A 35 -1.73 3.70 -6.83
CA VAL A 35 -2.19 2.55 -6.01
C VAL A 35 -2.52 2.94 -4.58
N LEU A 36 -1.72 3.81 -3.96
CA LEU A 36 -1.99 4.26 -2.60
C LEU A 36 -3.32 5.02 -2.51
N HIS A 37 -4.12 4.73 -1.49
CA HIS A 37 -5.42 5.35 -1.28
C HIS A 37 -5.80 5.39 0.20
N GLY A 38 -6.53 6.43 0.60
CA GLY A 38 -7.10 6.56 1.94
C GLY A 38 -6.13 7.14 2.98
N PRO A 39 -6.65 7.58 4.14
CA PRO A 39 -5.83 8.14 5.21
C PRO A 39 -4.78 7.16 5.72
N GLY A 40 -3.59 7.68 6.04
CA GLY A 40 -2.48 6.89 6.60
C GLY A 40 -1.76 5.98 5.60
N ALA A 41 -2.24 5.86 4.36
CA ALA A 41 -1.68 4.97 3.35
C ALA A 41 -0.16 5.11 3.24
N PHE A 42 0.54 3.98 3.22
CA PHE A 42 2.00 3.98 3.11
C PHE A 42 2.49 3.04 2.00
N LEU A 43 3.68 3.35 1.49
CA LEU A 43 4.41 2.56 0.53
C LEU A 43 5.70 2.04 1.18
N GLU A 44 5.90 0.74 1.16
CA GLU A 44 7.16 0.10 1.51
C GLU A 44 7.84 -0.38 0.22
N VAL A 45 9.08 0.02 -0.01
CA VAL A 45 9.85 -0.36 -1.20
C VAL A 45 11.05 -1.18 -0.75
N ILE A 46 11.22 -2.35 -1.37
CA ILE A 46 12.32 -3.27 -1.11
C ILE A 46 13.07 -3.60 -2.40
N GLU A 47 14.34 -3.97 -2.29
CA GLU A 47 15.23 -4.11 -3.43
C GLU A 47 15.12 -5.50 -4.09
N GLY A 48 14.77 -6.53 -3.33
CA GLY A 48 14.59 -7.87 -3.88
C GLY A 48 13.72 -8.80 -3.03
N TYR A 49 13.48 -9.99 -3.56
CA TYR A 49 12.65 -11.01 -2.90
C TYR A 49 13.19 -11.47 -1.55
N ALA A 50 14.50 -11.37 -1.33
CA ALA A 50 15.12 -11.70 -0.04
C ALA A 50 14.63 -10.78 1.10
N ASP A 51 14.24 -9.55 0.77
CA ASP A 51 13.74 -8.56 1.72
C ASP A 51 12.23 -8.72 1.99
N TYR A 52 11.54 -9.56 1.22
CA TYR A 52 10.09 -9.71 1.31
C TYR A 52 9.61 -10.23 2.68
N PRO A 53 10.18 -11.30 3.26
CA PRO A 53 9.69 -11.84 4.53
C PRO A 53 9.64 -10.82 5.69
N PRO A 54 10.69 -10.03 5.98
CA PRO A 54 10.60 -9.01 7.01
C PRO A 54 9.71 -7.82 6.61
N ALA A 55 9.60 -7.49 5.33
CA ALA A 55 8.77 -6.38 4.86
C ALA A 55 7.26 -6.68 4.98
N ILE A 56 6.82 -7.86 4.55
CA ILE A 56 5.41 -8.24 4.67
C ILE A 56 4.97 -8.30 6.13
N LEU A 57 5.86 -8.74 7.04
CA LEU A 57 5.58 -8.73 8.48
C LEU A 57 5.37 -7.31 9.00
N ARG A 58 6.24 -6.35 8.67
CA ARG A 58 6.08 -4.94 9.09
C ARG A 58 4.77 -4.36 8.57
N LYS A 59 4.44 -4.63 7.31
CA LYS A 59 3.19 -4.18 6.70
C LYS A 59 1.97 -4.71 7.44
N LEU A 60 1.92 -6.02 7.71
CA LEU A 60 0.82 -6.65 8.45
C LEU A 60 0.71 -6.12 9.88
N LEU A 61 1.83 -5.97 10.60
CA LEU A 61 1.84 -5.42 11.95
C LEU A 61 1.31 -3.98 11.99
N ARG A 62 1.65 -3.17 10.98
CA ARG A 62 1.17 -1.78 10.88
C ARG A 62 -0.32 -1.70 10.58
N GLU A 63 -0.86 -2.63 9.80
CA GLU A 63 -2.30 -2.71 9.49
C GLU A 63 -3.15 -3.22 10.66
N LEU A 64 -2.60 -4.14 11.47
CA LEU A 64 -3.32 -4.73 12.61
C LEU A 64 -3.17 -3.93 13.91
N SER A 65 -2.23 -2.98 13.96
CA SER A 65 -2.03 -2.15 15.14
C SER A 65 -3.19 -1.15 15.34
N PRO A 66 -3.50 -0.74 16.58
CA PRO A 66 -4.71 0.05 16.90
C PRO A 66 -4.87 1.46 16.29
N PRO A 67 -3.94 2.05 15.50
CA PRO A 67 -4.26 3.29 14.78
C PRO A 67 -5.19 3.10 13.56
N TYR A 68 -5.32 1.89 12.99
CA TYR A 68 -6.03 1.70 11.71
C TYR A 68 -7.50 1.29 11.82
N ALA A 69 -7.93 0.79 12.99
CA ALA A 69 -9.30 0.33 13.19
C ALA A 69 -10.31 1.46 13.52
N MET A 70 -9.86 2.72 13.68
CA MET A 70 -10.65 3.77 14.34
C MET A 70 -11.28 4.84 13.44
N ASP A 71 -10.97 4.91 12.14
CA ASP A 71 -11.48 5.95 11.24
C ASP A 71 -12.55 5.46 10.25
N ALA A 72 -13.25 4.36 10.57
CA ALA A 72 -14.46 3.91 9.88
C ALA A 72 -15.73 4.37 10.61
N ARG A 73 -15.85 5.68 10.87
CA ARG A 73 -17.08 6.31 11.38
C ARG A 73 -17.70 7.24 10.36
#